data_AF-A0A640VPS9-F1
#
_entry.id   AF-A0A640VPS9-F1
#
_cell.length_a   1.000
_cell.length_b   1.000
_cell.length_c   1.000
_cell.angle_alpha   90.00
_cell.angle_beta   90.00
_cell.angle_gamma   90.00
#
_symmetry.space_group_name_H-M   'P 1'
#
loop_
_entity.id
_entity.type
_entity.pdbx_description
1 polymer ?
#
loop_
_entity_poly.entity_id
_entity_poly.type
_entity_poly.pdbx_seq_one_letter_code
_entity_poly.pdbx_strand_id
1 'polypeptide(L)'
;MFKQFMASSLLLAVLAACASGPTLTPEEKARRDARKALHLAALDAAREVQVGGKTFRVAKVETGDRDDTYAFVDLISTPRVLYVPELEQAARLATGCDAEFAAGVLAFIRGDLNTVDIGKMTAFEVAGRRMGHRVDLSC
;
A
#
# COMPACT_ATOMS: atom_id res chain seq x y z
N MET A 1 53.73 -35.10 -26.10
CA MET A 1 53.38 -35.47 -24.72
C MET A 1 53.56 -34.24 -23.83
N PHE A 2 52.49 -33.55 -23.45
CA PHE A 2 52.34 -32.64 -22.27
C PHE A 2 50.91 -32.06 -22.34
N LYS A 3 49.90 -32.87 -22.05
CA LYS A 3 49.11 -32.92 -20.81
C LYS A 3 48.26 -31.67 -20.54
N GLN A 4 46.97 -31.85 -20.86
CA GLN A 4 45.79 -31.10 -20.45
C GLN A 4 45.81 -30.79 -18.94
N PHE A 5 45.80 -29.52 -18.54
CA PHE A 5 45.43 -29.08 -17.19
C PHE A 5 45.12 -27.58 -17.19
N MET A 6 44.03 -27.13 -17.80
CA MET A 6 43.48 -25.78 -17.57
C MET A 6 42.02 -25.71 -18.02
N ALA A 7 41.16 -26.52 -17.41
CA ALA A 7 39.72 -26.40 -17.59
C ALA A 7 39.01 -26.83 -16.29
N SER A 8 39.02 -25.99 -15.24
CA SER A 8 38.20 -26.27 -14.03
C SER A 8 37.95 -25.07 -13.09
N SER A 9 38.20 -23.82 -13.47
CA SER A 9 38.11 -22.70 -12.50
C SER A 9 36.88 -21.79 -12.65
N LEU A 10 35.93 -22.08 -13.54
CA LEU A 10 34.86 -21.12 -13.90
C LEU A 10 33.43 -21.51 -13.46
N LEU A 11 33.27 -22.33 -12.41
CA LEU A 11 31.95 -22.87 -12.03
C LEU A 11 31.59 -22.78 -10.54
N LEU A 12 32.14 -21.82 -9.79
CA LEU A 12 31.78 -21.60 -8.36
C LEU A 12 31.21 -20.22 -8.01
N ALA A 13 31.03 -19.30 -8.96
CA ALA A 13 30.57 -17.94 -8.67
C ALA A 13 29.05 -17.71 -8.74
N VAL A 14 28.23 -18.75 -9.02
CA VAL A 14 26.78 -18.58 -9.26
C VAL A 14 25.90 -18.96 -8.05
N LEU A 15 26.47 -19.54 -6.98
CA LEU A 15 25.68 -20.05 -5.85
C LEU A 15 25.65 -19.15 -4.61
N ALA A 16 26.35 -18.00 -4.60
CA ALA A 16 26.38 -17.09 -3.43
C ALA A 16 25.31 -15.98 -3.46
N ALA A 17 24.50 -15.88 -4.51
CA ALA A 17 23.53 -14.78 -4.67
C ALA A 17 22.16 -15.01 -4.01
N CYS A 18 21.92 -16.18 -3.38
CA CYS A 18 20.60 -16.52 -2.82
C CYS A 18 20.51 -16.45 -1.28
N ALA A 19 21.55 -16.01 -0.57
CA ALA A 19 21.59 -16.07 0.90
C ALA A 19 21.64 -14.71 1.62
N SER A 20 21.67 -13.60 0.90
CA SER A 20 21.60 -12.25 1.49
C SER A 20 20.46 -11.49 0.83
N GLY A 21 19.29 -11.49 1.50
CA GLY A 21 18.26 -10.52 1.17
C GLY A 21 18.85 -9.11 1.22
N PRO A 22 18.36 -8.17 0.39
CA PRO A 22 18.96 -6.85 0.29
C PRO A 22 19.00 -6.17 1.67
N THR A 23 20.19 -6.03 2.25
CA THR A 23 20.41 -5.18 3.42
C THR A 23 20.23 -3.73 2.98
N LEU A 24 19.13 -3.13 3.42
CA LEU A 24 18.85 -1.72 3.18
C LEU A 24 20.03 -0.87 3.64
N THR A 25 20.42 0.10 2.82
CA THR A 25 21.39 1.11 3.24
C THR A 25 20.84 1.90 4.44
N PRO A 26 21.70 2.53 5.26
CA PRO A 26 21.23 3.38 6.35
C PRO A 26 20.24 4.46 5.89
N GLU A 27 20.45 5.02 4.70
CA GLU A 27 19.57 6.01 4.08
C GLU A 27 18.21 5.41 3.70
N GLU A 28 18.19 4.22 3.10
CA GLU A 28 16.95 3.51 2.79
C GLU A 28 16.15 3.14 4.04
N LYS A 29 16.86 2.70 5.08
CA LYS A 29 16.25 2.42 6.39
C LYS A 29 15.63 3.68 6.98
N ALA A 30 16.36 4.80 6.98
CA ALA A 30 15.85 6.07 7.48
C ALA A 30 14.62 6.54 6.69
N ARG A 31 14.64 6.46 5.36
CA ARG A 31 13.47 6.80 4.52
C ARG A 31 12.26 5.91 4.81
N ARG A 32 12.49 4.60 4.98
CA ARG A 32 11.42 3.66 5.34
C ARG A 32 10.82 3.99 6.69
N ASP A 33 11.65 4.27 7.69
CA ASP A 33 11.20 4.54 9.06
C ASP A 33 10.48 5.91 9.13
N ALA A 34 10.93 6.92 8.36
CA ALA A 34 10.21 8.17 8.18
C ALA A 34 8.84 7.97 7.51
N ARG A 35 8.76 7.15 6.45
CA ARG A 35 7.48 6.84 5.79
C ARG A 35 6.51 6.10 6.72
N LYS A 36 7.02 5.17 7.53
CA LYS A 36 6.21 4.50 8.57
C LYS A 36 5.67 5.51 9.59
N ALA A 37 6.52 6.41 10.09
CA ALA A 37 6.10 7.43 11.04
C ALA A 37 5.01 8.34 10.45
N LEU A 38 5.16 8.75 9.19
CA LEU A 38 4.14 9.51 8.46
C LEU A 38 2.81 8.77 8.39
N HIS A 39 2.82 7.49 8.04
CA HIS A 39 1.60 6.67 7.97
C HIS A 39 0.94 6.52 9.34
N LEU A 40 1.72 6.27 10.39
CA LEU A 40 1.19 6.15 11.75
C LEU A 40 0.57 7.46 12.23
N ALA A 41 1.23 8.59 11.96
CA ALA A 41 0.68 9.91 12.28
C ALA A 41 -0.64 10.18 11.54
N ALA A 42 -0.73 9.81 10.25
CA ALA A 42 -1.98 9.91 9.50
C ALA A 42 -3.10 9.05 10.08
N LEU A 43 -2.77 7.84 10.57
CA LEU A 43 -3.75 6.97 11.21
C LEU A 43 -4.23 7.52 12.56
N ASP A 44 -3.35 8.15 13.32
CA ASP A 44 -3.70 8.78 14.60
C ASP A 44 -4.56 10.04 14.39
N ALA A 45 -4.41 10.72 13.25
CA ALA A 45 -5.25 11.85 12.83
C ALA A 45 -6.48 11.43 12.00
N ALA A 46 -6.78 10.13 11.90
CA ALA A 46 -7.83 9.63 11.04
C ALA A 46 -9.22 10.13 11.47
N ARG A 47 -10.08 10.35 10.48
CA ARG A 47 -11.47 10.75 10.68
C ARG A 47 -12.41 9.58 10.44
N GLU A 48 -13.49 9.54 11.19
CA GLU A 48 -14.58 8.60 10.94
C GLU A 48 -15.70 9.28 10.15
N VAL A 49 -16.18 8.61 9.11
CA VAL A 49 -17.27 9.08 8.25
C VAL A 49 -18.27 7.96 7.97
N GLN A 50 -19.52 8.34 7.70
CA GLN A 50 -20.58 7.39 7.37
C GLN A 50 -20.95 7.49 5.89
N VAL A 51 -21.03 6.33 5.24
CA VAL A 51 -21.46 6.19 3.84
C VAL A 51 -22.36 4.96 3.74
N GLY A 52 -23.60 5.13 3.26
CA GLY A 52 -24.52 4.01 3.06
C GLY A 52 -24.78 3.17 4.31
N GLY A 53 -24.77 3.77 5.50
CA GLY A 53 -24.94 3.07 6.79
C GLY A 53 -23.69 2.32 7.27
N LYS A 54 -22.57 2.40 6.56
CA LYS A 54 -21.27 1.87 6.96
C LYS A 54 -20.40 2.96 7.55
N THR A 55 -19.56 2.60 8.51
CA THR A 55 -18.59 3.51 9.13
C THR A 55 -17.20 3.23 8.60
N PHE A 56 -16.55 4.30 8.15
CA PHE A 56 -15.22 4.29 7.55
C PHE A 56 -14.28 5.11 8.40
N ARG A 57 -13.06 4.61 8.59
CA ARG A 57 -11.94 5.38 9.11
C ARG A 57 -11.06 5.80 7.93
N VAL A 58 -10.78 7.10 7.83
CA VAL A 58 -10.04 7.69 6.73
C VAL A 58 -8.82 8.44 7.28
N ALA A 59 -7.63 7.97 6.91
CA ALA A 59 -6.35 8.56 7.28
C ALA A 59 -5.74 9.27 6.06
N LYS A 60 -5.78 10.61 6.04
CA LYS A 60 -5.15 11.42 4.98
C LYS A 60 -3.64 11.46 5.20
N VAL A 61 -2.87 11.13 4.17
CA VAL A 61 -1.41 11.23 4.16
C VAL A 61 -1.01 12.40 3.29
N GLU A 62 -0.34 13.38 3.90
CA GLU A 62 0.22 14.53 3.19
C GLU A 62 1.73 14.34 3.09
N THR A 63 2.23 14.16 1.87
CA THR A 63 3.65 13.92 1.59
C THR A 63 4.43 15.22 1.37
N GLY A 64 3.75 16.37 1.32
CA GLY A 64 4.31 17.67 0.95
C GLY A 64 4.31 17.93 -0.55
N ASP A 65 4.05 16.90 -1.37
CA ASP A 65 3.76 17.02 -2.79
C ASP A 65 2.26 16.87 -3.00
N ARG A 66 1.63 17.83 -3.67
CA ARG A 66 0.18 17.84 -3.90
C ARG A 66 -0.24 16.62 -4.72
N ASP A 67 0.61 16.23 -5.67
CA ASP A 67 0.36 15.12 -6.60
C ASP A 67 0.64 13.72 -5.98
N ASP A 68 1.19 13.66 -4.76
CA ASP A 68 1.37 12.40 -3.99
C ASP A 68 0.58 12.45 -2.68
N THR A 69 -0.55 13.17 -2.67
CA THR A 69 -1.52 13.12 -1.57
C THR A 69 -2.45 11.94 -1.75
N TYR A 70 -2.67 11.16 -0.69
CA TYR A 70 -3.58 10.01 -0.72
C TYR A 70 -4.22 9.79 0.65
N ALA A 71 -5.23 8.94 0.71
CA ALA A 71 -5.81 8.47 1.96
C ALA A 71 -5.78 6.94 2.06
N PHE A 72 -5.67 6.46 3.29
CA PHE A 72 -6.05 5.09 3.61
C PHE A 72 -7.49 5.08 4.14
N VAL A 73 -8.33 4.24 3.53
CA VAL A 73 -9.75 4.10 3.89
C VAL A 73 -10.00 2.69 4.39
N ASP A 74 -10.45 2.56 5.63
CA ASP A 74 -10.76 1.28 6.27
C ASP A 74 -12.22 1.21 6.67
N LEU A 75 -12.89 0.11 6.28
CA LEU A 75 -14.24 -0.19 6.73
C LEU A 75 -14.17 -0.80 8.14
N ILE A 76 -14.72 -0.08 9.12
CA ILE A 76 -14.69 -0.51 10.53
C ILE A 76 -16.03 -1.10 11.01
N SER A 77 -17.12 -0.87 10.27
CA SER A 77 -18.41 -1.52 10.54
C SER A 77 -18.51 -2.94 9.99
N THR A 78 -19.44 -3.73 10.54
CA THR A 78 -19.80 -5.08 10.07
C THR A 78 -21.14 -5.07 9.34
N PRO A 79 -21.34 -5.85 8.26
CA PRO A 79 -20.36 -6.75 7.61
C PRO A 79 -19.32 -5.97 6.80
N ARG A 80 -18.11 -6.53 6.65
CA ARG A 80 -16.98 -5.90 5.95
C ARG A 80 -17.06 -6.01 4.41
N VAL A 81 -18.27 -5.98 3.86
CA VAL A 81 -18.48 -5.92 2.41
C VAL A 81 -18.21 -4.50 1.95
N LEU A 82 -17.29 -4.34 1.02
CA LEU A 82 -16.78 -3.03 0.62
C LEU A 82 -16.69 -2.91 -0.89
N TYR A 83 -17.25 -1.84 -1.44
CA TYR A 83 -17.18 -1.52 -2.85
C TYR A 83 -16.38 -0.24 -3.09
N VAL A 84 -15.77 -0.14 -4.28
CA VAL A 84 -14.96 1.03 -4.68
C VAL A 84 -15.72 2.36 -4.55
N PRO A 85 -16.99 2.49 -5.00
CA PRO A 85 -17.70 3.77 -4.89
C PRO A 85 -17.88 4.27 -3.46
N GLU A 86 -18.11 3.34 -2.50
CA GLU A 86 -18.27 3.69 -1.09
C GLU A 86 -16.94 4.17 -0.49
N LEU A 87 -15.85 3.55 -0.91
CA LEU A 87 -14.51 3.86 -0.45
C LEU A 87 -14.05 5.24 -0.92
N GLU A 88 -14.28 5.55 -2.21
CA GLU A 88 -14.02 6.88 -2.77
C GLU A 88 -14.92 7.94 -2.14
N GLN A 89 -16.21 7.65 -1.96
CA GLN A 89 -17.12 8.58 -1.31
C GLN A 89 -16.70 8.89 0.14
N ALA A 90 -16.27 7.87 0.90
CA ALA A 90 -15.75 8.07 2.24
C ALA A 90 -14.49 8.96 2.23
N ALA A 91 -13.58 8.75 1.27
CA ALA A 91 -12.40 9.59 1.10
C ALA A 91 -12.79 11.05 0.81
N ARG A 92 -13.68 11.30 -0.15
CA ARG A 92 -14.17 12.66 -0.49
C ARG A 92 -14.80 13.36 0.70
N LEU A 93 -15.65 12.65 1.46
CA LEU A 93 -16.31 13.23 2.65
C LEU A 93 -15.32 13.60 3.76
N ALA A 94 -14.31 12.76 3.98
CA ALA A 94 -13.35 12.98 5.06
C ALA A 94 -12.34 14.08 4.74
N THR A 95 -11.93 14.19 3.47
CA THR A 95 -10.82 15.06 3.05
C THR A 95 -11.25 16.32 2.30
N GLY A 96 -12.43 16.31 1.66
CA GLY A 96 -12.90 17.39 0.80
C GLY A 96 -12.25 17.43 -0.59
N CYS A 97 -11.39 16.46 -0.92
CA CYS A 97 -10.70 16.38 -2.21
C CYS A 97 -11.41 15.43 -3.17
N ASP A 98 -11.09 15.53 -4.45
CA ASP A 98 -11.42 14.46 -5.39
C ASP A 98 -10.65 13.19 -5.01
N ALA A 99 -11.25 12.03 -5.27
CA ALA A 99 -10.74 10.76 -4.80
C ALA A 99 -10.97 9.67 -5.86
N GLU A 100 -9.92 8.91 -6.14
CA GLU A 100 -9.93 7.80 -7.09
C GLU A 100 -9.22 6.60 -6.47
N PHE A 101 -9.85 5.42 -6.56
CA PHE A 101 -9.22 4.20 -6.06
C PHE A 101 -8.00 3.83 -6.91
N ALA A 102 -6.87 3.59 -6.24
CA ALA A 102 -5.57 3.44 -6.87
C ALA A 102 -5.58 2.45 -8.06
N ALA A 103 -5.37 2.98 -9.26
CA ALA A 103 -5.49 2.26 -10.53
C ALA A 103 -4.55 1.05 -10.65
N GLY A 104 -3.41 1.07 -9.96
CA GLY A 104 -2.46 -0.04 -9.95
C GLY A 104 -3.02 -1.34 -9.34
N VAL A 105 -3.98 -1.23 -8.40
CA VAL A 105 -4.66 -2.39 -7.82
C VAL A 105 -5.78 -2.89 -8.74
N LEU A 106 -6.40 -1.99 -9.51
CA LEU A 106 -7.46 -2.32 -10.46
C LEU A 106 -6.99 -3.31 -11.53
N ALA A 107 -5.71 -3.24 -11.95
CA ALA A 107 -5.11 -4.18 -12.90
C ALA A 107 -5.16 -5.66 -12.44
N PHE A 108 -5.29 -5.90 -11.13
CA PHE A 108 -5.35 -7.25 -10.55
C PHE A 108 -6.77 -7.71 -10.23
N ILE A 109 -7.76 -6.82 -10.31
CA ILE A 109 -9.17 -7.14 -10.07
C ILE A 109 -9.81 -7.55 -11.41
N ARG A 110 -10.16 -8.83 -11.56
CA ARG A 110 -11.01 -9.27 -12.68
C ARG A 110 -12.47 -9.04 -12.32
N GLY A 111 -13.18 -8.23 -13.12
CA GLY A 111 -14.63 -8.00 -12.98
C GLY A 111 -15.03 -6.53 -13.01
N ASP A 112 -16.32 -6.26 -12.82
CA ASP A 112 -16.86 -4.90 -12.70
C ASP A 112 -16.58 -4.34 -11.30
N LEU A 113 -15.79 -3.28 -11.24
CA LEU A 113 -15.35 -2.60 -10.01
C LEU A 113 -16.50 -2.05 -9.15
N ASN A 114 -17.68 -1.86 -9.75
CA ASN A 114 -18.88 -1.46 -9.02
C ASN A 114 -19.51 -2.61 -8.21
N THR A 115 -19.11 -3.86 -8.48
CA THR A 115 -19.75 -5.06 -7.92
C THR A 115 -18.78 -5.97 -7.19
N VAL A 116 -17.47 -5.75 -7.34
CA VAL A 116 -16.45 -6.54 -6.64
C VAL A 116 -16.34 -6.10 -5.18
N ASP A 117 -16.51 -7.05 -4.27
CA ASP A 117 -16.24 -6.86 -2.85
C ASP A 117 -14.72 -6.82 -2.60
N ILE A 118 -14.18 -5.60 -2.52
CA ILE A 118 -12.76 -5.36 -2.25
C ILE A 118 -12.41 -5.53 -0.77
N GLY A 119 -13.40 -5.72 0.12
CA GLY A 119 -13.18 -5.99 1.54
C GLY A 119 -12.42 -7.31 1.79
N LYS A 120 -12.43 -8.21 0.80
CA LYS A 120 -11.67 -9.46 0.81
C LYS A 120 -10.21 -9.31 0.39
N MET A 121 -9.82 -8.15 -0.13
CA MET A 121 -8.45 -7.89 -0.54
C MET A 121 -7.59 -7.52 0.67
N THR A 122 -6.30 -7.86 0.60
CA THR A 122 -5.33 -7.47 1.63
C THR A 122 -5.29 -5.95 1.73
N ALA A 123 -5.63 -5.42 2.91
CA ALA A 123 -5.46 -4.01 3.18
C ALA A 123 -3.99 -3.69 3.49
N PHE A 124 -3.64 -2.43 3.31
CA PHE A 124 -2.34 -1.94 3.70
C PHE A 124 -2.19 -2.01 5.22
N GLU A 125 -1.03 -2.46 5.67
CA GLU A 125 -0.70 -2.58 7.09
C GLU A 125 0.67 -1.98 7.36
N VAL A 126 0.77 -1.19 8.43
CA VAL A 126 2.02 -0.59 8.87
C VAL A 126 2.22 -0.92 10.34
N ALA A 127 3.32 -1.61 10.64
CA ALA A 127 3.69 -1.98 12.02
C ALA A 127 2.57 -2.70 12.79
N GLY A 128 1.88 -3.66 12.16
CA GLY A 128 0.78 -4.39 12.80
C GLY A 128 -0.57 -3.67 12.77
N ARG A 129 -0.63 -2.43 12.28
CA ARG A 129 -1.86 -1.62 12.24
C ARG A 129 -2.44 -1.63 10.84
N ARG A 130 -3.66 -2.15 10.73
CA ARG A 130 -4.44 -2.08 9.49
C ARG A 130 -4.78 -0.62 9.18
N MET A 131 -4.33 -0.17 8.02
CA MET A 131 -4.54 1.19 7.51
C MET A 131 -5.79 1.27 6.64
N GLY A 132 -6.10 0.20 5.89
CA GLY A 132 -7.18 0.17 4.91
C GLY A 132 -6.65 0.14 3.48
N HIS A 133 -7.47 0.55 2.53
CA HIS A 133 -7.11 0.60 1.12
C HIS A 133 -6.67 2.01 0.73
N ARG A 134 -5.64 2.10 -0.13
CA ARG A 134 -5.15 3.39 -0.64
C ARG A 134 -6.12 3.95 -1.67
N VAL A 135 -6.43 5.23 -1.53
CA VAL A 135 -7.21 6.05 -2.46
C VAL A 135 -6.36 7.26 -2.78
N ASP A 136 -6.08 7.50 -4.05
CA ASP A 136 -5.32 8.67 -4.47
C ASP A 136 -6.24 9.90 -4.41
N LEU A 137 -5.69 11.03 -3.97
CA LEU A 137 -6.44 12.26 -3.75
C LEU A 137 -5.92 13.37 -4.65
N SER A 138 -6.85 14.06 -5.30
CA SER A 138 -6.58 15.29 -6.03
C SER A 138 -7.16 16.44 -5.22
N CYS A 139 -6.35 16.90 -4.28
CA CYS A 139 -6.55 18.17 -3.59
C CYS A 139 -5.86 19.25 -4.41
#